data_AF-A0A940QK19-F1
#
_entry.id   AF-A0A940QK19-F1
#
_cell.length_a   1.000
_cell.length_b   1.000
_cell.length_c   1.000
_cell.angle_alpha   90.00
_cell.angle_beta   90.00
_cell.angle_gamma   90.00
#
_symmetry.space_group_name_H-M   'P 1'
#
loop_
_entity.id
_entity.type
_entity.pdbx_description
1 polymer ?
#
loop_
_entity_poly.entity_id
_entity_poly.type
_entity_poly.pdbx_seq_one_letter_code
_entity_poly.pdbx_strand_id
1 'polypeptide(L)'
;MAADYATLKKGGFMRQKQKNNFSLRLRVIGGNMTAVQLAKVAEVAEKFGDGHVHFTSRQGVEIPFIKLEQIDEVKAALAEAGVEPGACGPRVRTVTACQGSEICPSGCIDTYSLAKELDKRYFGRDLPHKFKFGITGCQNNCLKAEENDLGIKGALKVSWRENDCIHCGVCVKACRNEAITIEEGKIIVDEEKCNYCGRCLKSCPTDAWDSESGYIVSFGGLFGNNIAKGETVIPLITDHDALLRVCDAAIRFFDDNAKSSERFKFTIDRVGKEKFAETIRKAYEQK
;
A
#
# COMPACT_ATOMS: atom_id res chain seq x y z
N MET A 1 5.17 6.55 -38.73
CA MET A 1 6.08 5.91 -37.76
C MET A 1 5.31 4.81 -37.03
N ALA A 2 5.85 3.61 -36.89
CA ALA A 2 5.18 2.56 -36.13
C ALA A 2 5.10 2.97 -34.66
N ALA A 3 3.89 2.97 -34.07
CA ALA A 3 3.73 3.32 -32.66
C ALA A 3 4.45 2.30 -31.77
N ASP A 4 5.31 2.79 -30.88
CA ASP A 4 5.95 1.95 -29.87
C ASP A 4 4.94 1.59 -28.77
N TYR A 5 4.19 0.51 -29.01
CA TYR A 5 3.19 0.01 -28.07
C TYR A 5 3.76 -0.40 -26.71
N ALA A 6 5.04 -0.77 -26.63
CA ALA A 6 5.67 -1.14 -25.37
C ALA A 6 5.88 0.10 -24.50
N THR A 7 6.37 1.19 -25.11
CA THR A 7 6.52 2.49 -24.44
C THR A 7 5.17 3.09 -24.04
N LEU A 8 4.15 3.01 -24.91
CA LEU A 8 2.80 3.45 -24.56
C LEU A 8 2.22 2.68 -23.36
N LYS A 9 2.38 1.35 -23.36
CA LYS A 9 1.96 0.51 -22.25
C LYS A 9 2.71 0.84 -20.95
N LYS A 10 4.01 1.14 -21.03
CA LYS A 10 4.81 1.59 -19.89
C LYS A 10 4.28 2.91 -19.31
N GLY A 11 3.82 3.82 -20.18
CA GLY A 11 3.20 5.10 -19.84
C GLY A 11 1.69 5.07 -19.56
N GLY A 12 1.12 3.90 -19.24
CA GLY A 12 -0.27 3.79 -18.78
C GLY A 12 -1.33 3.60 -19.87
N PHE A 13 -0.95 3.64 -21.15
CA PHE A 13 -1.87 3.45 -22.29
C PHE A 13 -1.92 1.97 -22.69
N MET A 14 -2.98 1.28 -22.30
CA MET A 14 -3.17 -0.15 -22.59
C MET A 14 -3.99 -0.33 -23.86
N ARG A 15 -3.45 -1.07 -24.85
CA ARG A 15 -4.15 -1.36 -26.10
C ARG A 15 -5.49 -2.05 -25.82
N GLN A 16 -6.57 -1.51 -26.41
CA GLN A 16 -7.90 -2.12 -26.35
C GLN A 16 -8.13 -3.10 -27.50
N LYS A 17 -9.30 -3.73 -27.51
CA LYS A 17 -9.75 -4.61 -28.60
C LYS A 17 -10.03 -3.80 -29.88
N GLN A 18 -10.51 -2.57 -29.72
CA GLN A 18 -10.79 -1.65 -30.80
C GLN A 18 -9.47 -1.15 -31.41
N LYS A 19 -9.40 -1.17 -32.74
CA LYS A 19 -8.21 -0.76 -33.48
C LYS A 19 -7.83 0.68 -33.12
N ASN A 20 -6.53 0.90 -32.87
CA ASN A 20 -5.96 2.22 -32.53
C ASN A 20 -6.57 2.91 -31.29
N ASN A 21 -7.23 2.17 -30.40
CA ASN A 21 -7.78 2.70 -29.15
C ASN A 21 -7.03 2.14 -27.92
N PHE A 22 -6.97 2.95 -26.86
CA PHE A 22 -6.27 2.66 -25.63
C PHE A 22 -7.14 2.97 -24.41
N SER A 23 -7.00 2.15 -23.36
CA SER A 23 -7.45 2.48 -22.01
C SER A 23 -6.29 3.14 -21.27
N LEU A 24 -6.44 4.43 -20.96
CA LEU A 24 -5.47 5.21 -20.21
C LEU A 24 -5.72 4.99 -18.72
N ARG A 25 -4.76 4.38 -18.03
CA ARG A 25 -4.73 4.33 -16.57
C ARG A 25 -4.10 5.57 -15.99
N LEU A 26 -4.71 6.14 -14.95
CA LEU A 26 -4.21 7.31 -14.24
C LEU A 26 -3.44 6.92 -12.96
N ARG A 27 -2.46 7.76 -12.58
CA ARG A 27 -1.67 7.62 -11.35
C ARG A 27 -2.43 8.22 -10.18
N VAL A 28 -3.36 7.45 -9.61
CA VAL A 28 -4.13 7.87 -8.43
C VAL A 28 -3.53 7.25 -7.16
N ILE A 29 -2.69 8.02 -6.48
CA ILE A 29 -1.99 7.55 -5.28
C ILE A 29 -2.99 7.40 -4.13
N GLY A 30 -3.11 6.19 -3.59
CA GLY A 30 -4.03 5.90 -2.48
C GLY A 30 -5.51 6.10 -2.79
N GLY A 31 -5.90 6.15 -4.08
CA GLY A 31 -7.28 6.49 -4.44
C GLY A 31 -7.68 7.94 -4.15
N ASN A 32 -6.72 8.83 -3.90
CA ASN A 32 -6.97 10.21 -3.53
C ASN A 32 -6.86 11.13 -4.75
N MET A 33 -7.92 11.88 -5.04
CA MET A 33 -7.96 12.92 -6.07
C MET A 33 -8.68 14.15 -5.51
N THR A 34 -8.23 15.33 -5.90
CA THR A 34 -8.95 16.58 -5.64
C THR A 34 -10.18 16.70 -6.54
N ALA A 35 -11.15 17.54 -6.16
CA ALA A 35 -12.30 17.83 -7.01
C ALA A 35 -11.89 18.42 -8.38
N VAL A 36 -10.84 19.24 -8.42
CA VAL A 36 -10.27 19.80 -9.66
C VAL A 36 -9.73 18.70 -10.57
N GLN A 37 -8.96 17.76 -10.01
CA GLN A 37 -8.45 16.61 -10.75
C GLN A 37 -9.59 15.73 -11.28
N LEU A 38 -10.62 15.47 -10.46
CA LEU A 38 -11.77 14.66 -10.88
C LEU A 38 -12.57 15.34 -12.00
N ALA A 39 -12.78 16.66 -11.92
CA ALA A 39 -13.42 17.42 -12.98
C ALA A 39 -12.63 17.37 -14.29
N LYS A 40 -11.29 17.51 -14.23
CA LYS A 40 -10.44 17.37 -15.41
C LYS A 40 -10.49 15.96 -16.01
N VAL A 41 -10.55 14.93 -15.18
CA VAL A 41 -10.74 13.55 -15.66
C VAL A 41 -12.07 13.38 -16.39
N ALA A 42 -13.15 13.96 -15.88
CA ALA A 42 -14.45 13.94 -16.57
C ALA A 42 -14.40 14.66 -17.92
N GLU A 43 -13.81 15.86 -17.97
CA GLU A 43 -13.60 16.63 -19.20
C GLU A 43 -12.81 15.82 -20.25
N VAL A 44 -11.71 15.20 -19.84
CA VAL A 44 -10.87 14.38 -20.73
C VAL A 44 -11.62 13.12 -21.20
N ALA A 45 -12.38 12.48 -20.33
CA ALA A 45 -13.19 11.31 -20.69
C ALA A 45 -14.28 11.65 -21.71
N GLU A 46 -14.91 12.82 -21.60
CA GLU A 46 -15.93 13.30 -22.53
C GLU A 46 -15.33 13.74 -23.87
N LYS A 47 -14.19 14.45 -23.86
CA LYS A 47 -13.55 14.98 -25.07
C LYS A 47 -12.79 13.92 -25.88
N PHE A 48 -12.06 13.03 -25.20
CA PHE A 48 -11.11 12.12 -25.84
C PHE A 48 -11.46 10.64 -25.70
N GLY A 49 -12.28 10.30 -24.70
CA GLY A 49 -12.85 8.96 -24.56
C GLY A 49 -14.24 8.89 -25.18
N ASP A 50 -15.12 8.12 -24.56
CA ASP A 50 -16.53 7.96 -24.91
C ASP A 50 -17.48 8.43 -23.79
N GLY A 51 -17.00 9.30 -22.90
CA GLY A 51 -17.81 9.91 -21.84
C GLY A 51 -17.94 9.10 -20.55
N HIS A 52 -17.18 8.02 -20.37
CA HIS A 52 -17.16 7.28 -19.10
C HIS A 52 -15.74 6.95 -18.63
N VAL A 53 -15.66 6.54 -17.36
CA VAL A 53 -14.42 6.06 -16.73
C VAL A 53 -14.67 4.73 -16.02
N HIS A 54 -13.60 3.98 -15.78
CA HIS A 54 -13.64 2.74 -15.02
C HIS A 54 -12.80 2.86 -13.74
N PHE A 55 -13.41 2.61 -12.58
CA PHE A 55 -12.68 2.48 -11.31
C PHE A 55 -12.14 1.08 -11.16
N THR A 56 -10.84 0.99 -10.89
CA THR A 56 -10.13 -0.29 -10.80
C THR A 56 -10.07 -0.80 -9.36
N SER A 57 -9.83 -2.11 -9.19
CA SER A 57 -9.57 -2.71 -7.88
C SER A 57 -8.32 -2.16 -7.17
N ARG A 58 -7.48 -1.39 -7.86
CA ARG A 58 -6.32 -0.69 -7.29
C ARG A 58 -6.58 0.79 -7.06
N GLN A 59 -7.83 1.18 -6.82
CA GLN A 59 -8.21 2.56 -6.50
C GLN A 59 -7.81 3.58 -7.59
N GLY A 60 -7.50 3.12 -8.80
CA GLY A 60 -7.16 3.95 -9.94
C GLY A 60 -8.34 4.16 -10.87
N VAL A 61 -8.28 5.23 -11.67
CA VAL A 61 -9.25 5.54 -12.71
C VAL A 61 -8.65 5.21 -14.08
N GLU A 62 -9.47 4.63 -14.95
CA GLU A 62 -9.15 4.38 -16.35
C GLU A 62 -10.10 5.13 -17.28
N ILE A 63 -9.54 5.77 -18.31
CA ILE A 63 -10.29 6.42 -19.39
C ILE A 63 -10.14 5.56 -20.66
N PRO A 64 -11.18 4.84 -21.08
CA PRO A 64 -11.17 4.02 -22.29
C PRO A 64 -11.30 4.86 -23.57
N PHE A 65 -11.07 4.22 -24.72
CA PHE A 65 -11.30 4.79 -26.06
C PHE A 65 -10.43 5.98 -26.45
N ILE A 66 -9.30 6.18 -25.77
CA ILE A 66 -8.31 7.17 -26.20
C ILE A 66 -7.67 6.72 -27.52
N LYS A 67 -7.78 7.55 -28.56
CA LYS A 67 -7.18 7.24 -29.87
C LYS A 67 -5.67 7.43 -29.84
N LEU A 68 -4.95 6.59 -30.59
CA LEU A 68 -3.50 6.61 -30.70
C LEU A 68 -2.92 8.00 -31.02
N GLU A 69 -3.55 8.71 -31.95
CA GLU A 69 -3.12 10.03 -32.43
C GLU A 69 -3.37 11.17 -31.42
N GLN A 70 -4.24 10.95 -30.42
CA GLN A 70 -4.61 11.94 -29.41
C GLN A 70 -3.83 11.79 -28.10
N ILE A 71 -2.94 10.79 -28.00
CA ILE A 71 -2.27 10.43 -26.74
C ILE A 71 -1.51 11.62 -26.12
N ASP A 72 -0.79 12.40 -26.93
CA ASP A 72 0.01 13.51 -26.40
C ASP A 72 -0.85 14.72 -26.01
N GLU A 73 -1.95 14.98 -26.74
CA GLU A 73 -2.94 16.01 -26.35
C GLU A 73 -3.63 15.63 -25.04
N VAL A 74 -3.99 14.35 -24.86
CA VAL A 74 -4.60 13.85 -23.62
C VAL A 74 -3.66 14.02 -22.43
N LYS A 75 -2.37 13.71 -22.59
CA LYS A 75 -1.38 13.93 -21.53
C LYS A 75 -1.27 15.40 -21.15
N ALA A 76 -1.23 16.29 -22.15
CA ALA A 76 -1.15 17.73 -21.91
C ALA A 76 -2.39 18.25 -21.16
N ALA A 77 -3.59 17.84 -21.57
CA ALA A 77 -4.84 18.23 -20.91
C ALA A 77 -4.90 17.75 -19.45
N LEU A 78 -4.51 16.51 -19.17
CA LEU A 78 -4.47 15.99 -17.81
C LEU A 78 -3.43 16.72 -16.92
N ALA A 79 -2.29 17.09 -17.49
CA ALA A 79 -1.22 17.79 -16.79
C ALA A 79 -1.66 19.18 -16.27
N GLU A 80 -2.62 19.85 -16.93
CA GLU A 80 -3.18 21.14 -16.48
C GLU A 80 -3.78 21.08 -15.06
N ALA A 81 -4.29 19.91 -14.65
CA ALA A 81 -4.82 19.67 -13.31
C ALA A 81 -3.89 18.84 -12.43
N GLY A 82 -2.63 18.62 -12.85
CA GLY A 82 -1.69 17.76 -12.14
C GLY A 82 -2.12 16.29 -12.10
N VAL A 83 -2.81 15.80 -13.14
CA VAL A 83 -3.14 14.39 -13.31
C VAL A 83 -2.13 13.75 -14.25
N GLU A 84 -1.53 12.65 -13.81
CA GLU A 84 -0.50 11.95 -14.58
C GLU A 84 -0.97 10.56 -15.01
N PRO A 85 -0.49 10.05 -16.16
CA PRO A 85 -0.62 8.65 -16.51
C PRO A 85 0.02 7.72 -15.46
N GLY A 86 -0.64 6.60 -15.20
CA GLY A 86 -0.16 5.54 -14.33
C GLY A 86 0.88 4.64 -15.01
N ALA A 87 1.31 3.61 -14.28
CA ALA A 87 2.27 2.63 -14.76
C ALA A 87 1.63 1.29 -15.10
N CYS A 88 2.07 0.70 -16.21
CA CYS A 88 1.71 -0.65 -16.65
C CYS A 88 2.95 -1.44 -17.07
N GLY A 89 2.80 -2.77 -17.23
CA GLY A 89 3.94 -3.65 -17.53
C GLY A 89 4.75 -4.09 -16.29
N PRO A 90 6.00 -4.56 -16.50
CA PRO A 90 6.86 -5.14 -15.48
C PRO A 90 7.62 -4.03 -14.72
N ARG A 91 6.92 -3.42 -13.76
CA ARG A 91 7.40 -2.29 -12.96
C ARG A 91 6.56 -2.10 -11.71
N VAL A 92 7.03 -1.25 -10.80
CA VAL A 92 6.26 -0.83 -9.63
C VAL A 92 4.99 -0.09 -10.07
N ARG A 93 3.84 -0.52 -9.53
CA ARG A 93 2.53 0.09 -9.79
C ARG A 93 2.25 1.20 -8.79
N THR A 94 1.30 2.07 -9.14
CA THR A 94 0.78 3.10 -8.22
C THR A 94 0.41 2.50 -6.88
N VAL A 95 0.85 3.17 -5.81
CA VAL A 95 0.64 2.74 -4.43
C VAL A 95 -0.84 2.91 -4.05
N THR A 96 -1.41 1.88 -3.43
CA THR A 96 -2.77 1.89 -2.91
C THR A 96 -2.78 2.05 -1.40
N ALA A 97 -3.77 2.75 -0.86
CA ALA A 97 -3.87 3.09 0.55
C ALA A 97 -5.34 3.22 1.00
N CYS A 98 -5.65 2.87 2.24
CA CYS A 98 -6.93 3.29 2.84
C CYS A 98 -6.86 4.75 3.33
N GLN A 99 -7.89 5.23 4.03
CA GLN A 99 -7.96 6.63 4.47
C GLN A 99 -7.06 7.01 5.66
N GLY A 100 -6.42 6.03 6.31
CA GLY A 100 -5.48 6.29 7.40
C GLY A 100 -6.06 6.96 8.65
N SER A 101 -5.18 7.41 9.54
CA SER A 101 -5.51 8.12 10.79
C SER A 101 -6.05 9.53 10.57
N GLU A 102 -5.78 10.16 9.42
CA GLU A 102 -6.26 11.51 9.10
C GLU A 102 -7.79 11.60 9.03
N ILE A 103 -8.46 10.49 8.64
CA ILE A 103 -9.91 10.46 8.43
C ILE A 103 -10.58 9.37 9.27
N CYS A 104 -9.97 8.18 9.37
CA CYS A 104 -10.61 7.04 10.00
C CYS A 104 -10.25 6.97 11.49
N PRO A 105 -11.23 6.91 12.41
CA PRO A 105 -10.96 6.79 13.85
C PRO A 105 -10.24 5.48 14.22
N SER A 106 -10.32 4.45 13.35
CA SER A 106 -9.57 3.21 13.55
C SER A 106 -8.11 3.30 13.08
N GLY A 107 -7.73 4.29 12.28
CA GLY A 107 -6.36 4.44 11.76
C GLY A 107 -5.32 4.56 12.87
N CYS A 108 -4.18 3.90 12.67
CA CYS A 108 -3.01 3.94 13.54
C CYS A 108 -1.85 4.74 12.92
N ILE A 109 -1.85 4.90 11.60
CA ILE A 109 -0.82 5.66 10.85
C ILE A 109 -1.49 6.52 9.76
N ASP A 110 -0.82 7.60 9.37
CA ASP A 110 -1.14 8.32 8.14
C ASP A 110 -0.70 7.49 6.94
N THR A 111 -1.67 6.88 6.28
CA THR A 111 -1.43 6.05 5.10
C THR A 111 -1.24 6.85 3.82
N TYR A 112 -1.74 8.07 3.75
CA TYR A 112 -1.66 8.88 2.54
C TYR A 112 -0.28 9.49 2.36
N SER A 113 0.30 10.05 3.42
CA SER A 113 1.66 10.58 3.37
C SER A 113 2.66 9.48 3.05
N LEU A 114 2.53 8.32 3.71
CA LEU A 114 3.35 7.14 3.41
C LEU A 114 3.14 6.65 1.96
N ALA A 115 1.91 6.64 1.46
CA ALA A 115 1.64 6.24 0.07
C ALA A 115 2.33 7.16 -0.93
N LYS A 116 2.26 8.47 -0.73
CA LYS A 116 2.93 9.47 -1.59
C LYS A 116 4.45 9.32 -1.55
N GLU A 117 5.01 9.04 -0.38
CA GLU A 117 6.44 8.83 -0.21
C GLU A 117 6.93 7.58 -0.94
N LEU A 118 6.31 6.43 -0.72
CA LEU A 118 6.67 5.19 -1.42
C LEU A 118 6.43 5.30 -2.92
N ASP A 119 5.37 5.99 -3.35
CA ASP A 119 5.09 6.23 -4.76
C ASP A 119 6.15 7.15 -5.38
N LYS A 120 6.56 8.24 -4.70
CA LYS A 120 7.68 9.10 -5.13
C LYS A 120 8.99 8.31 -5.25
N ARG A 121 9.25 7.38 -4.34
CA ARG A 121 10.50 6.61 -4.29
C ARG A 121 10.58 5.48 -5.32
N TYR A 122 9.45 4.83 -5.62
CA TYR A 122 9.47 3.55 -6.34
C TYR A 122 8.63 3.52 -7.61
N PHE A 123 7.63 4.40 -7.77
CA PHE A 123 6.72 4.34 -8.91
C PHE A 123 7.45 4.31 -10.24
N GLY A 124 7.05 3.41 -11.13
CA GLY A 124 7.60 3.33 -12.48
C GLY A 124 8.97 2.66 -12.59
N ARG A 125 9.64 2.31 -11.49
CA ARG A 125 10.90 1.52 -11.51
C ARG A 125 10.68 0.22 -12.26
N ASP A 126 11.48 0.01 -13.31
CA ASP A 126 11.48 -1.24 -14.08
C ASP A 126 11.96 -2.40 -13.19
N LEU A 127 11.26 -3.53 -13.30
CA LEU A 127 11.50 -4.74 -12.53
C LEU A 127 11.22 -5.96 -13.42
N PRO A 128 11.66 -7.19 -13.05
CA PRO A 128 11.41 -8.38 -13.87
C PRO A 128 9.91 -8.70 -14.10
N HIS A 129 9.04 -8.25 -13.19
CA HIS A 129 7.59 -8.22 -13.39
C HIS A 129 6.94 -7.10 -12.54
N LYS A 130 5.61 -6.94 -12.59
CA LYS A 130 4.86 -5.98 -11.78
C LYS A 130 5.06 -6.22 -10.28
N PHE A 131 5.28 -5.13 -9.54
CA PHE A 131 5.37 -5.10 -8.07
C PHE A 131 4.34 -4.10 -7.53
N LYS A 132 3.63 -4.47 -6.47
CA LYS A 132 2.54 -3.68 -5.88
C LYS A 132 2.78 -3.46 -4.40
N PHE A 133 2.64 -2.22 -3.99
CA PHE A 133 2.48 -1.84 -2.59
C PHE A 133 1.00 -1.74 -2.23
N GLY A 134 0.66 -2.11 -0.99
CA GLY A 134 -0.65 -1.85 -0.40
C GLY A 134 -0.55 -1.46 1.06
N ILE A 135 -1.08 -0.29 1.41
CA ILE A 135 -1.00 0.28 2.75
C ILE A 135 -2.39 0.33 3.40
N THR A 136 -2.52 -0.12 4.63
CA THR A 136 -3.74 0.08 5.43
C THR A 136 -3.38 0.57 6.82
N GLY A 137 -4.21 1.46 7.38
CA GLY A 137 -3.86 2.19 8.59
C GLY A 137 -4.03 1.38 9.87
N CYS A 138 -4.71 0.23 9.84
CA CYS A 138 -4.99 -0.56 11.03
C CYS A 138 -5.33 -2.02 10.70
N GLN A 139 -5.59 -2.82 11.73
CA GLN A 139 -5.87 -4.26 11.60
C GLN A 139 -7.19 -4.60 10.89
N ASN A 140 -8.12 -3.64 10.71
CA ASN A 140 -9.35 -3.87 9.93
C ASN A 140 -9.05 -4.18 8.44
N ASN A 141 -7.87 -3.76 7.96
CA ASN A 141 -7.35 -4.15 6.66
C ASN A 141 -8.30 -3.86 5.48
N CYS A 142 -8.85 -2.64 5.43
CA CYS A 142 -9.83 -2.27 4.40
C CYS A 142 -9.26 -2.39 2.97
N LEU A 143 -7.96 -2.14 2.78
CA LEU A 143 -7.30 -2.30 1.48
C LEU A 143 -6.92 -3.75 1.15
N LYS A 144 -6.83 -4.64 2.14
CA LYS A 144 -6.28 -5.99 1.98
C LYS A 144 -4.79 -5.95 1.61
N ALA A 145 -3.98 -5.41 2.53
CA ALA A 145 -2.55 -5.17 2.35
C ALA A 145 -1.79 -6.43 1.88
N GLU A 146 -2.09 -7.60 2.46
CA GLU A 146 -1.45 -8.88 2.16
C GLU A 146 -1.77 -9.44 0.77
N GLU A 147 -2.67 -8.84 -0.01
CA GLU A 147 -2.90 -9.20 -1.42
C GLU A 147 -1.84 -8.62 -2.36
N ASN A 148 -0.96 -7.76 -1.83
CA ASN A 148 0.06 -7.02 -2.56
C ASN A 148 1.44 -7.65 -2.39
N ASP A 149 2.33 -7.40 -3.36
CA ASP A 149 3.70 -7.95 -3.32
C ASP A 149 4.43 -7.48 -2.04
N LEU A 150 4.16 -6.25 -1.58
CA LEU A 150 4.51 -5.75 -0.24
C LEU A 150 3.31 -5.03 0.38
N GLY A 151 2.82 -5.58 1.50
CA GLY A 151 1.72 -5.02 2.29
C GLY A 151 2.22 -4.36 3.57
N ILE A 152 1.70 -3.18 3.90
CA ILE A 152 2.00 -2.44 5.13
C ILE A 152 0.70 -2.24 5.92
N LYS A 153 0.67 -2.66 7.18
CA LYS A 153 -0.41 -2.38 8.11
C LYS A 153 0.07 -1.48 9.24
N GLY A 154 -0.66 -0.40 9.50
CA GLY A 154 -0.47 0.43 10.67
C GLY A 154 -0.78 -0.30 11.96
N ALA A 155 0.03 -0.03 12.97
CA ALA A 155 -0.02 -0.61 14.29
C ALA A 155 0.31 0.47 15.33
N LEU A 156 -0.18 0.29 16.56
CA LEU A 156 0.23 1.08 17.72
C LEU A 156 0.87 0.15 18.73
N LYS A 157 2.16 0.38 19.03
CA LYS A 157 2.80 -0.18 20.22
C LYS A 157 2.37 0.67 21.41
N VAL A 158 1.82 0.05 22.44
CA VAL A 158 1.21 0.77 23.57
C VAL A 158 1.96 0.48 24.86
N SER A 159 2.04 1.47 25.74
CA SER A 159 2.55 1.30 27.10
C SER A 159 1.58 1.92 28.10
N TRP A 160 1.27 1.19 29.16
CA TRP A 160 0.35 1.62 30.20
C TRP A 160 1.04 2.55 31.20
N ARG A 161 0.35 3.63 31.60
CA ARG A 161 0.79 4.56 32.65
C ARG A 161 -0.02 4.33 33.93
N GLU A 162 0.65 3.80 34.95
CA GLU A 162 0.01 3.41 36.21
C GLU A 162 -0.64 4.59 36.95
N ASN A 163 0.05 5.72 37.05
CA ASN A 163 -0.40 6.89 37.81
C ASN A 163 -1.67 7.55 37.24
N ASP A 164 -1.94 7.37 35.94
CA ASP A 164 -3.10 7.96 35.26
C ASP A 164 -4.31 7.00 35.21
N CYS A 165 -4.13 5.76 35.70
CA CYS A 165 -5.09 4.70 35.57
C CYS A 165 -6.04 4.62 36.77
N ILE A 166 -7.34 4.64 36.50
CA ILE A 166 -8.39 4.45 37.51
C ILE A 166 -8.88 2.99 37.62
N HIS A 167 -8.18 2.04 37.00
CA HIS A 167 -8.47 0.60 37.06
C HIS A 167 -9.91 0.20 36.66
N CYS A 168 -10.55 0.97 35.76
CA CYS A 168 -11.95 0.74 35.35
C CYS A 168 -12.17 -0.51 34.47
N GLY A 169 -11.12 -1.16 33.97
CA GLY A 169 -11.21 -2.38 33.14
C GLY A 169 -11.75 -2.18 31.73
N VAL A 170 -11.93 -0.94 31.26
CA VAL A 170 -12.45 -0.66 29.90
C VAL A 170 -11.49 -1.17 28.81
N CYS A 171 -10.18 -1.05 29.00
CA CYS A 171 -9.18 -1.57 28.06
C CYS A 171 -9.22 -3.09 27.93
N VAL A 172 -9.45 -3.82 29.03
CA VAL A 172 -9.64 -5.28 29.04
C VAL A 172 -10.86 -5.65 28.20
N LYS A 173 -12.01 -5.01 28.46
CA LYS A 173 -13.26 -5.25 27.70
C LYS A 173 -13.15 -4.88 26.22
N ALA A 174 -12.35 -3.88 25.88
CA ALA A 174 -12.13 -3.45 24.50
C ALA A 174 -11.18 -4.37 23.72
N CYS A 175 -10.35 -5.16 24.41
CA CYS A 175 -9.35 -6.02 23.79
C CYS A 175 -9.97 -7.30 23.23
N ARG A 176 -10.16 -7.34 21.90
CA ARG A 176 -10.75 -8.50 21.21
C ARG A 176 -9.85 -9.73 21.11
N ASN A 177 -8.55 -9.57 21.35
CA ASN A 177 -7.60 -10.68 21.35
C ASN A 177 -7.30 -11.19 22.75
N GLU A 178 -8.01 -10.66 23.78
CA GLU A 178 -7.81 -11.08 25.18
C GLU A 178 -6.35 -10.92 25.64
N ALA A 179 -5.66 -9.92 25.08
CA ALA A 179 -4.26 -9.63 25.32
C ALA A 179 -4.02 -8.74 26.55
N ILE A 180 -5.07 -8.33 27.27
CA ILE A 180 -4.94 -7.41 28.41
C ILE A 180 -5.64 -8.00 29.62
N THR A 181 -4.92 -8.14 30.72
CA THR A 181 -5.43 -8.61 32.02
C THR A 181 -5.15 -7.57 33.11
N ILE A 182 -5.87 -7.68 34.24
CA ILE A 182 -5.59 -6.92 35.45
C ILE A 182 -5.19 -7.92 36.54
N GLU A 183 -3.97 -7.78 37.06
CA GLU A 183 -3.40 -8.63 38.11
C GLU A 183 -2.84 -7.75 39.23
N GLU A 184 -3.32 -7.94 40.46
CA GLU A 184 -2.90 -7.13 41.62
C GLU A 184 -3.04 -5.61 41.41
N GLY A 185 -4.04 -5.20 40.63
CA GLY A 185 -4.24 -3.80 40.25
C GLY A 185 -3.35 -3.31 39.12
N LYS A 186 -2.45 -4.12 38.56
CA LYS A 186 -1.63 -3.74 37.40
C LYS A 186 -2.24 -4.22 36.10
N ILE A 187 -2.10 -3.42 35.05
CA ILE A 187 -2.47 -3.83 33.70
C ILE A 187 -1.29 -4.58 33.08
N ILE A 188 -1.55 -5.82 32.64
CA ILE A 188 -0.57 -6.66 31.94
C ILE A 188 -1.02 -6.80 30.48
N VAL A 189 -0.08 -6.62 29.56
CA VAL A 189 -0.30 -6.82 28.12
C VAL A 189 0.49 -8.04 27.65
N ASP A 190 -0.22 -9.04 27.17
CA ASP A 190 0.34 -10.21 26.48
C ASP A 190 0.70 -9.81 25.04
N GLU A 191 2.00 -9.60 24.80
CA GLU A 191 2.51 -9.16 23.49
C GLU A 191 2.31 -10.21 22.38
N GLU A 192 2.21 -11.50 22.73
CA GLU A 192 1.98 -12.56 21.74
C GLU A 192 0.55 -12.56 21.21
N LYS A 193 -0.42 -12.19 22.07
CA LYS A 193 -1.83 -12.03 21.67
C LYS A 193 -2.15 -10.65 21.10
N CYS A 194 -1.36 -9.64 21.43
CA CYS A 194 -1.61 -8.28 20.98
C CYS A 194 -1.41 -8.15 19.46
N ASN A 195 -2.44 -7.68 18.75
CA ASN A 195 -2.36 -7.39 17.31
C ASN A 195 -2.10 -5.90 17.01
N TYR A 196 -1.73 -5.10 18.01
CA TYR A 196 -1.40 -3.68 17.86
C TYR A 196 -2.54 -2.81 17.28
N CYS A 197 -3.81 -3.19 17.50
CA CYS A 197 -4.95 -2.41 17.01
C CYS A 197 -5.21 -1.09 17.76
N GLY A 198 -4.55 -0.87 18.91
CA GLY A 198 -4.67 0.36 19.70
C GLY A 198 -6.05 0.60 20.33
N ARG A 199 -6.92 -0.42 20.40
CA ARG A 199 -8.27 -0.26 20.99
C ARG A 199 -8.22 0.15 22.45
N CYS A 200 -7.26 -0.38 23.22
CA CYS A 200 -7.07 -0.05 24.63
C CYS A 200 -6.77 1.44 24.85
N LEU A 201 -5.93 2.03 24.00
CA LEU A 201 -5.65 3.46 24.00
C LEU A 201 -6.91 4.26 23.65
N LYS A 202 -7.56 3.90 22.54
CA LYS A 202 -8.73 4.65 22.03
C LYS A 202 -9.98 4.56 22.91
N SER A 203 -10.07 3.54 23.77
CA SER A 203 -11.19 3.35 24.69
C SER A 203 -10.91 3.86 26.10
N CYS A 204 -9.69 4.30 26.41
CA CYS A 204 -9.32 4.70 27.76
C CYS A 204 -9.96 6.06 28.11
N PRO A 205 -10.78 6.15 29.17
CA PRO A 205 -11.44 7.40 29.53
C PRO A 205 -10.50 8.42 30.20
N THR A 206 -9.32 7.99 30.64
CA THR A 206 -8.31 8.84 31.31
C THR A 206 -7.02 8.95 30.51
N ASP A 207 -7.02 8.50 29.25
CA ASP A 207 -5.87 8.51 28.36
C ASP A 207 -4.60 7.85 28.93
N ALA A 208 -4.73 6.89 29.86
CA ALA A 208 -3.63 6.23 30.59
C ALA A 208 -2.74 5.28 29.76
N TRP A 209 -2.69 5.46 28.44
CA TRP A 209 -1.83 4.71 27.53
C TRP A 209 -0.99 5.67 26.69
N ASP A 210 0.31 5.44 26.63
CA ASP A 210 1.14 5.99 25.56
C ASP A 210 1.07 5.10 24.33
N SER A 211 1.45 5.67 23.20
CA SER A 211 1.64 4.88 21.99
C SER A 211 2.76 5.39 21.10
N GLU A 212 3.39 4.44 20.43
CA GLU A 212 4.31 4.64 19.32
C GLU A 212 3.69 4.00 18.06
N SER A 213 3.60 4.78 16.98
CA SER A 213 3.15 4.27 15.69
C SER A 213 4.15 3.28 15.12
N GLY A 214 3.64 2.24 14.46
CA GLY A 214 4.48 1.24 13.81
C GLY A 214 3.83 0.57 12.62
N TYR A 215 4.59 -0.33 12.01
CA TYR A 215 4.30 -0.97 10.74
C TYR A 215 4.48 -2.48 10.85
N ILE A 216 3.42 -3.23 10.55
CA ILE A 216 3.48 -4.67 10.30
C ILE A 216 3.61 -4.86 8.79
N VAL A 217 4.72 -5.44 8.35
CA VAL A 217 5.03 -5.61 6.93
C VAL A 217 4.87 -7.07 6.51
N SER A 218 4.22 -7.28 5.37
CA SER A 218 3.98 -8.59 4.76
C SER A 218 4.51 -8.63 3.33
N PHE A 219 4.95 -9.81 2.88
CA PHE A 219 5.63 -9.96 1.59
C PHE A 219 5.05 -11.12 0.77
N GLY A 220 5.08 -10.99 -0.55
CA GLY A 220 4.75 -12.07 -1.47
C GLY A 220 3.25 -12.27 -1.71
N GLY A 221 2.42 -11.27 -1.46
CA GLY A 221 0.99 -11.32 -1.80
C GLY A 221 0.76 -11.34 -3.31
N LEU A 222 -0.18 -12.16 -3.77
CA LEU A 222 -0.74 -12.09 -5.12
C LEU A 222 -2.18 -12.59 -5.14
N PHE A 223 -3.03 -11.86 -5.87
CA PHE A 223 -4.41 -12.23 -6.15
C PHE A 223 -4.66 -12.08 -7.65
N GLY A 224 -4.44 -13.17 -8.40
CA GLY A 224 -4.64 -13.26 -9.86
C GLY A 224 -4.80 -14.72 -10.26
N ASN A 225 -4.15 -15.17 -11.33
CA ASN A 225 -4.18 -16.59 -11.75
C ASN A 225 -3.73 -17.56 -10.65
N ASN A 226 -2.85 -17.08 -9.76
CA ASN A 226 -2.45 -17.77 -8.53
C ASN A 226 -2.76 -16.83 -7.36
N ILE A 227 -3.11 -17.44 -6.23
CA ILE A 227 -3.45 -16.73 -5.00
C ILE A 227 -2.42 -17.11 -3.94
N ALA A 228 -1.81 -16.10 -3.32
CA ALA A 228 -1.06 -16.26 -2.08
C ALA A 228 -1.27 -15.03 -1.20
N LYS A 229 -1.46 -15.27 0.10
CA LYS A 229 -1.48 -14.24 1.13
C LYS A 229 -0.05 -13.87 1.49
N GLY A 230 0.25 -12.58 1.60
CA GLY A 230 1.54 -12.11 2.08
C GLY A 230 1.85 -12.61 3.50
N GLU A 231 3.12 -12.89 3.76
CA GLU A 231 3.63 -13.41 5.04
C GLU A 231 4.56 -12.38 5.70
N THR A 232 4.49 -12.27 7.02
CA THR A 232 5.39 -11.43 7.83
C THR A 232 6.63 -12.24 8.19
N VAL A 233 7.82 -11.64 8.09
CA VAL A 233 9.12 -12.30 8.36
C VAL A 233 10.01 -11.56 9.37
N ILE A 234 9.55 -10.39 9.83
CA ILE A 234 10.20 -9.50 10.79
C ILE A 234 9.15 -9.00 11.81
N PRO A 235 9.57 -8.60 13.02
CA PRO A 235 8.66 -8.04 14.02
C PRO A 235 8.11 -6.66 13.60
N LEU A 236 7.31 -6.05 14.48
CA LEU A 236 6.82 -4.68 14.33
C LEU A 236 7.98 -3.70 14.12
N ILE A 237 7.85 -2.84 13.11
CA ILE A 237 8.80 -1.74 12.86
C ILE A 237 8.23 -0.46 13.46
N THR A 238 8.95 0.22 14.36
CA THR A 238 8.56 1.56 14.83
C THR A 238 9.43 2.68 14.23
N ASP A 239 10.63 2.35 13.76
CA ASP A 239 11.51 3.27 13.04
C ASP A 239 11.09 3.43 11.57
N HIS A 240 10.84 4.66 11.15
CA HIS A 240 10.41 4.96 9.78
C HIS A 240 11.51 4.67 8.76
N ASP A 241 12.78 4.96 9.09
CA ASP A 241 13.89 4.68 8.18
C ASP A 241 14.12 3.17 8.02
N ALA A 242 13.90 2.37 9.06
CA ALA A 242 13.90 0.91 8.98
C ALA A 242 12.82 0.39 8.02
N LEU A 243 11.60 0.96 8.05
CA LEU A 243 10.56 0.63 7.06
C LEU A 243 11.06 0.88 5.63
N LEU A 244 11.67 2.06 5.41
CA LEU A 244 12.22 2.45 4.13
C LEU A 244 13.38 1.53 3.68
N ARG A 245 14.26 1.08 4.58
CA ARG A 245 15.32 0.09 4.30
C ARG A 245 14.74 -1.27 3.93
N VAL A 246 13.69 -1.71 4.64
CA VAL A 246 12.99 -2.98 4.38
C VAL A 246 12.31 -2.97 3.00
N CYS A 247 11.66 -1.87 2.62
CA CYS A 247 11.07 -1.71 1.29
C CYS A 247 12.15 -1.78 0.18
N ASP A 248 13.30 -1.12 0.39
CA ASP A 248 14.44 -1.18 -0.53
C ASP A 248 14.97 -2.60 -0.68
N ALA A 249 15.15 -3.33 0.43
CA ALA A 249 15.65 -4.69 0.43
C ALA A 249 14.71 -5.64 -0.33
N ALA A 250 13.39 -5.52 -0.16
CA ALA A 250 12.41 -6.32 -0.89
C ALA A 250 12.46 -6.05 -2.40
N ILE A 251 12.54 -4.78 -2.81
CA ILE A 251 12.66 -4.42 -4.22
C ILE A 251 13.97 -4.93 -4.81
N ARG A 252 15.11 -4.70 -4.15
CA ARG A 252 16.43 -5.17 -4.61
C ARG A 252 16.48 -6.69 -4.71
N PHE A 253 15.98 -7.39 -3.70
CA PHE A 253 15.89 -8.86 -3.74
C PHE A 253 15.10 -9.33 -4.96
N PHE A 254 13.98 -8.68 -5.29
CA PHE A 254 13.20 -9.03 -6.47
C PHE A 254 13.96 -8.74 -7.77
N ASP A 255 14.57 -7.56 -7.88
CA ASP A 255 15.34 -7.13 -9.06
C ASP A 255 16.52 -8.06 -9.34
N ASP A 256 17.29 -8.39 -8.31
CA ASP A 256 18.53 -9.17 -8.41
C ASP A 256 18.28 -10.66 -8.67
N ASN A 257 17.15 -11.19 -8.23
CA ASN A 257 16.94 -12.65 -8.21
C ASN A 257 15.84 -13.15 -9.15
N ALA A 258 14.89 -12.31 -9.58
CA ALA A 258 13.75 -12.78 -10.36
C ALA A 258 14.11 -13.09 -11.81
N LYS A 259 13.53 -14.17 -12.34
CA LYS A 259 13.57 -14.47 -13.77
C LYS A 259 12.60 -13.54 -14.50
N SER A 260 12.82 -13.36 -15.81
CA SER A 260 11.91 -12.59 -16.66
C SER A 260 10.47 -13.07 -16.50
N SER A 261 9.55 -12.13 -16.26
CA SER A 261 8.11 -12.38 -16.03
C SER A 261 7.74 -13.15 -14.75
N GLU A 262 8.68 -13.38 -13.84
CA GLU A 262 8.41 -14.05 -12.56
C GLU A 262 7.80 -13.08 -11.54
N ARG A 263 6.78 -13.52 -10.78
CA ARG A 263 6.21 -12.72 -9.67
C ARG A 263 7.11 -12.78 -8.45
N PHE A 264 7.04 -11.74 -7.62
CA PHE A 264 7.83 -11.65 -6.39
C PHE A 264 7.67 -12.86 -5.47
N LYS A 265 6.44 -13.34 -5.24
CA LYS A 265 6.19 -14.58 -4.48
C LYS A 265 6.94 -15.79 -5.02
N PHE A 266 6.90 -16.02 -6.33
CA PHE A 266 7.58 -17.16 -6.94
C PHE A 266 9.10 -17.00 -6.90
N THR A 267 9.59 -15.76 -6.94
CA THR A 267 11.00 -15.46 -6.71
C THR A 267 11.40 -15.86 -5.29
N ILE A 268 10.62 -15.48 -4.28
CA ILE A 268 10.84 -15.87 -2.87
C ILE A 268 10.83 -17.41 -2.74
N ASP A 269 9.83 -18.08 -3.30
CA ASP A 269 9.71 -19.53 -3.19
C ASP A 269 10.88 -20.27 -3.85
N ARG A 270 11.30 -19.82 -5.03
CA ARG A 270 12.39 -20.45 -5.79
C ARG A 270 13.76 -20.17 -5.17
N VAL A 271 14.00 -18.95 -4.72
CA VAL A 271 15.29 -18.54 -4.13
C VAL A 271 15.43 -19.07 -2.69
N GLY A 272 14.30 -19.27 -2.01
CA GLY A 272 14.22 -19.80 -0.65
C GLY A 272 13.69 -18.76 0.33
N LYS A 273 12.63 -19.13 1.07
CA LYS A 273 11.99 -18.27 2.08
C LYS A 273 12.97 -17.82 3.17
N GLU A 274 13.83 -18.71 3.65
CA GLU A 274 14.82 -18.37 4.68
C GLU A 274 15.83 -17.33 4.20
N LYS A 275 16.35 -17.49 2.98
CA LYS A 275 17.29 -16.52 2.38
C LYS A 275 16.63 -15.14 2.23
N PHE A 276 15.35 -15.11 1.84
CA PHE A 276 14.58 -13.87 1.78
C PHE A 276 14.40 -13.26 3.18
N ALA A 277 13.96 -14.05 4.16
CA ALA A 277 13.76 -13.60 5.53
C ALA A 277 15.06 -13.06 6.16
N GLU A 278 16.20 -13.71 5.94
CA GLU A 278 17.51 -13.23 6.39
C GLU A 278 17.87 -11.88 5.75
N THR A 279 17.60 -11.71 4.45
CA THR A 279 17.83 -10.44 3.74
C THR A 279 16.99 -9.30 4.33
N ILE A 280 15.72 -9.57 4.63
CA ILE A 280 14.82 -8.58 5.22
C ILE A 280 15.20 -8.28 6.69
N ARG A 281 15.54 -9.30 7.50
CA ARG A 281 16.02 -9.10 8.88
C ARG A 281 17.26 -8.23 8.95
N LYS A 282 18.25 -8.46 8.06
CA LYS A 282 19.44 -7.61 7.98
C LYS A 282 19.09 -6.15 7.69
N ALA A 283 18.14 -5.89 6.78
CA ALA A 283 17.71 -4.53 6.48
C ALA A 283 16.95 -3.87 7.65
N TYR A 284 16.20 -4.67 8.42
CA TYR A 284 15.51 -4.24 9.63
C TYR A 284 16.47 -3.90 10.78
N GLU A 285 17.52 -4.71 10.99
CA GLU A 285 18.47 -4.57 12.10
C GLU A 285 19.58 -3.53 11.84
N GLN A 286 19.79 -3.13 10.58
CA GLN A 286 20.73 -2.07 10.24
C GLN A 286 20.32 -0.76 10.93
N LYS A 287 21.26 -0.13 11.62
CA LYS A 287 21.13 1.20 12.23
C LYS A 287 21.85 2.24 11.38
#